data_AF-A0A9W7IJ59-F1
#
_entry.id   AF-A0A9W7IJ59-F1
#
_cell.length_a   1.000
_cell.length_b   1.000
_cell.length_c   1.000
_cell.angle_alpha   90.00
_cell.angle_beta   90.00
_cell.angle_gamma   90.00
#
_symmetry.space_group_name_H-M   'P 1'
#
loop_
_entity.id
_entity.type
_entity.pdbx_description
1 polymer ?
#
loop_
_entity_poly.entity_id
_entity_poly.type
_entity_poly.pdbx_seq_one_letter_code
_entity_poly.pdbx_strand_id
1 'polypeptide(L)'
;MASRTNFLVHAFLWLCLAATALSLSPRFYDKVCPQALPAIKKVVEAAVHRERRMGASLLRLHFHDCFVNGCDGSLLLDSTPAFETEKNARGNLNSVRGFEVIDQIKAEVDRVCGRPVVSCADILAVAARDSVVALGGPTWKVRLGRRDSTTASRALADSVLPSASMDLPALIDNFKNQGLNQRDLVALSGGHTLGVSQCFIFRNRIYNATNIDPAFAKERRATCPRTGGNTNLAPFDPTPAKFDTTYFKNLVKQRGLLTSDQALFNGGSTDKLVKIYSSNPDAFWDDFAKSMIKMGNIKSLTGNQGQIRVNCRRAN
;
A
#
# COMPACT_ATOMS: atom_id res chain seq x y z
N MET A 1 -63.80 -1.43 3.38
CA MET A 1 -62.87 -1.54 4.53
C MET A 1 -61.71 -2.43 4.11
N ALA A 2 -60.64 -1.83 3.57
CA ALA A 2 -59.39 -2.56 3.35
C ALA A 2 -58.59 -2.49 4.66
N SER A 3 -58.22 -3.66 5.18
CA SER A 3 -57.62 -3.80 6.50
C SER A 3 -56.29 -3.03 6.59
N ARG A 4 -56.15 -2.19 7.63
CA ARG A 4 -54.92 -1.41 7.94
C ARG A 4 -53.68 -2.31 8.11
N THR A 5 -53.85 -3.62 8.30
CA THR A 5 -52.75 -4.59 8.38
C THR A 5 -52.03 -4.85 7.05
N ASN A 6 -52.66 -4.64 5.88
CA ASN A 6 -52.00 -4.89 4.59
C ASN A 6 -51.03 -3.77 4.15
N PHE A 7 -51.18 -2.55 4.69
CA PHE A 7 -50.27 -1.44 4.37
C PHE A 7 -48.92 -1.54 5.11
N LEU A 8 -48.89 -2.15 6.30
CA LEU A 8 -47.67 -2.30 7.09
C LEU A 8 -46.74 -3.39 6.55
N VAL A 9 -47.28 -4.45 5.95
CA VAL A 9 -46.49 -5.56 5.38
C VAL A 9 -45.77 -5.14 4.10
N HIS A 10 -46.34 -4.24 3.29
CA HIS A 10 -45.69 -3.72 2.08
C HIS A 10 -44.62 -2.67 2.38
N ALA A 11 -44.76 -1.89 3.45
CA ALA A 11 -43.73 -0.96 3.90
C ALA A 11 -42.47 -1.69 4.43
N PHE A 12 -42.64 -2.85 5.09
CA PHE A 12 -41.51 -3.67 5.55
C PHE A 12 -40.80 -4.43 4.42
N LEU A 13 -41.54 -4.89 3.39
CA LEU A 13 -40.94 -5.54 2.22
C LEU A 13 -40.17 -4.58 1.30
N TRP A 14 -40.48 -3.29 1.30
CA TRP A 14 -39.71 -2.27 0.57
C TRP A 14 -38.49 -1.75 1.35
N LEU A 15 -38.48 -1.84 2.69
CA LEU A 15 -37.33 -1.46 3.50
C LEU A 15 -36.20 -2.52 3.50
N CYS A 16 -36.49 -3.77 3.13
CA CYS A 16 -35.48 -4.84 3.06
C CYS A 16 -34.70 -4.91 1.73
N LEU A 17 -35.03 -4.10 0.73
CA LEU A 17 -34.34 -4.08 -0.58
C LEU A 17 -33.37 -2.90 -0.77
N ALA A 18 -33.19 -2.03 0.22
CA ALA A 18 -32.26 -0.89 0.16
C ALA A 18 -30.96 -1.10 0.97
N ALA A 19 -30.59 -2.34 1.29
CA ALA A 19 -29.37 -2.67 2.04
C ALA A 19 -28.31 -3.40 1.20
N THR A 20 -28.31 -3.21 -0.12
CA THR A 20 -27.36 -3.91 -1.00
C THR A 20 -26.19 -3.02 -1.42
N ALA A 21 -25.03 -3.30 -0.81
CA ALA A 21 -23.65 -2.87 -1.13
C ALA A 21 -23.13 -1.54 -0.55
N LEU A 22 -23.21 -1.37 0.78
CA LEU A 22 -22.43 -0.36 1.53
C LEU A 22 -21.07 -0.89 2.05
N SER A 23 -20.73 -2.17 1.81
CA SER A 23 -19.50 -2.77 2.32
C SER A 23 -18.63 -3.33 1.21
N LEU A 24 -17.31 -3.21 1.38
CA LEU A 24 -16.34 -3.72 0.42
C LEU A 24 -16.46 -5.25 0.30
N SER A 25 -16.42 -5.76 -0.92
CA SER A 25 -16.59 -7.19 -1.23
C SER A 25 -15.55 -7.66 -2.25
N PRO A 26 -14.92 -8.84 -2.08
CA PRO A 26 -14.07 -9.41 -3.12
C PRO A 26 -14.77 -9.73 -4.43
N ARG A 27 -16.11 -9.74 -4.43
CA ARG A 27 -16.96 -10.07 -5.58
C ARG A 27 -17.65 -8.84 -6.20
N PHE A 28 -17.20 -7.63 -5.86
CA PHE A 28 -17.89 -6.39 -6.23
C PHE A 28 -18.05 -6.24 -7.76
N TYR A 29 -17.05 -6.66 -8.54
CA TYR A 29 -17.07 -6.52 -10.00
C TYR A 29 -17.53 -7.78 -10.75
N ASP A 30 -17.84 -8.90 -10.07
CA ASP A 30 -18.13 -10.20 -10.69
C ASP A 30 -19.30 -10.15 -11.69
N LYS A 31 -20.29 -9.28 -11.47
CA LYS A 31 -21.45 -9.11 -12.36
C LYS A 31 -21.36 -7.87 -13.24
N VAL A 32 -20.54 -6.89 -12.87
CA VAL A 32 -20.47 -5.57 -13.54
C VAL A 32 -19.37 -5.56 -14.60
N CYS A 33 -18.21 -6.12 -14.27
CA CYS A 33 -17.11 -6.32 -15.19
C CYS A 33 -16.26 -7.53 -14.74
N PRO A 34 -16.65 -8.76 -15.14
CA PRO A 34 -15.92 -9.98 -14.77
C PRO A 34 -14.45 -9.99 -15.24
N GLN A 35 -14.12 -9.22 -16.28
CA GLN A 35 -12.78 -9.10 -16.85
C GLN A 35 -11.89 -8.06 -16.16
N ALA A 36 -12.42 -7.30 -15.18
CA ALA A 36 -11.66 -6.26 -14.49
C ALA A 36 -10.40 -6.79 -13.80
N LEU A 37 -10.53 -7.78 -12.91
CA LEU A 37 -9.38 -8.31 -12.16
C LEU A 37 -8.36 -9.04 -13.06
N PRO A 38 -8.79 -9.89 -14.03
CA PRO A 38 -7.87 -10.45 -15.02
C PRO A 38 -7.09 -9.40 -15.82
N ALA A 39 -7.74 -8.30 -16.22
CA ALA A 39 -7.11 -7.20 -16.95
C ALA A 39 -6.05 -6.49 -16.11
N ILE A 40 -6.36 -6.15 -14.85
CA ILE A 40 -5.40 -5.55 -13.91
C ILE A 40 -4.18 -6.48 -13.77
N LYS A 41 -4.42 -7.76 -13.47
CA LYS A 41 -3.36 -8.76 -13.29
C LYS A 41 -2.43 -8.84 -14.49
N LYS A 42 -2.99 -8.91 -15.70
CA LYS A 42 -2.21 -8.98 -16.95
C LYS A 42 -1.25 -7.79 -17.10
N VAL A 43 -1.74 -6.56 -16.87
CA VAL A 43 -0.92 -5.35 -17.01
C VAL A 43 0.14 -5.29 -15.90
N VAL A 44 -0.21 -5.66 -14.66
CA VAL A 44 0.74 -5.73 -13.55
C VAL A 44 1.85 -6.76 -13.82
N GLU A 45 1.51 -7.97 -14.25
CA GLU A 45 2.49 -9.01 -14.56
C GLU A 45 3.42 -8.57 -15.70
N ALA A 46 2.90 -7.94 -16.75
CA ALA A 46 3.71 -7.38 -17.83
C ALA A 46 4.66 -6.28 -17.32
N ALA A 47 4.18 -5.38 -16.46
CA ALA A 47 4.98 -4.31 -15.88
C ALA A 47 6.08 -4.84 -14.95
N VAL A 48 5.77 -5.82 -14.10
CA VAL A 48 6.73 -6.48 -13.19
C VAL A 48 7.74 -7.33 -13.96
N HIS A 49 7.33 -7.97 -15.05
CA HIS A 49 8.23 -8.70 -15.92
C HIS A 49 9.25 -7.76 -16.59
N ARG A 50 8.79 -6.59 -17.04
CA ARG A 50 9.65 -5.58 -17.67
C ARG A 50 10.60 -4.90 -16.67
N GLU A 51 10.11 -4.54 -15.49
CA GLU A 51 10.91 -3.97 -14.40
C GLU A 51 10.49 -4.61 -13.07
N ARG A 52 11.28 -5.54 -12.54
CA ARG A 52 10.93 -6.26 -11.31
C ARG A 52 10.66 -5.34 -10.11
N ARG A 53 11.35 -4.20 -10.02
CA ARG A 53 11.13 -3.15 -9.00
C ARG A 53 9.73 -2.52 -9.07
N MET A 54 9.04 -2.60 -10.21
CA MET A 54 7.71 -2.03 -10.37
C MET A 54 6.72 -2.65 -9.39
N GLY A 55 6.85 -3.95 -9.07
CA GLY A 55 5.95 -4.57 -8.09
C GLY A 55 6.10 -3.99 -6.68
N ALA A 56 7.33 -3.68 -6.25
CA ALA A 56 7.58 -2.95 -5.01
C ALA A 56 6.98 -1.54 -5.05
N SER A 57 7.05 -0.88 -6.21
CA SER A 57 6.56 0.49 -6.40
C SER A 57 5.03 0.56 -6.32
N LEU A 58 4.33 -0.38 -6.97
CA LEU A 58 2.87 -0.49 -6.94
C LEU A 58 2.34 -0.86 -5.56
N LEU A 59 3.03 -1.77 -4.84
CA LEU A 59 2.73 -2.07 -3.44
C LEU A 59 2.82 -0.80 -2.58
N ARG A 60 3.90 -0.02 -2.76
CA ARG A 60 4.11 1.23 -2.03
C ARG A 60 3.08 2.31 -2.38
N LEU A 61 2.66 2.42 -3.64
CA LEU A 61 1.59 3.36 -4.02
C LEU A 61 0.31 3.11 -3.23
N HIS A 62 -0.10 1.84 -3.07
CA HIS A 62 -1.30 1.52 -2.29
C HIS A 62 -1.14 1.85 -0.79
N PHE A 63 0.03 1.59 -0.20
CA PHE A 63 0.31 2.01 1.19
C PHE A 63 0.22 3.53 1.36
N HIS A 64 0.85 4.29 0.46
CA HIS A 64 0.86 5.75 0.51
C HIS A 64 -0.53 6.36 0.27
N ASP A 65 -1.35 5.74 -0.57
CA ASP A 65 -2.76 6.12 -0.75
C ASP A 65 -3.53 5.89 0.57
N CYS A 66 -3.53 4.65 1.08
CA CYS A 66 -4.33 4.29 2.25
C CYS A 66 -4.00 5.06 3.54
N PHE A 67 -2.74 5.50 3.71
CA PHE A 67 -2.34 6.26 4.89
C PHE A 67 -2.78 7.72 4.86
N VAL A 68 -3.14 8.26 3.68
CA VAL A 68 -3.53 9.66 3.50
C VAL A 68 -5.02 9.72 3.18
N ASN A 69 -5.82 10.13 4.16
CA ASN A 69 -7.29 10.20 4.06
C ASN A 69 -8.02 8.86 3.80
N GLY A 70 -7.31 7.74 3.65
CA GLY A 70 -7.87 6.42 3.37
C GLY A 70 -7.57 5.97 1.96
N CYS A 71 -7.98 4.76 1.61
CA CYS A 71 -7.71 4.22 0.26
C CYS A 71 -8.73 4.79 -0.74
N ASP A 72 -8.54 6.02 -1.19
CA ASP A 72 -9.47 6.77 -2.03
C ASP A 72 -8.85 7.21 -3.37
N GLY A 73 -7.63 6.77 -3.68
CA GLY A 73 -6.90 7.12 -4.89
C GLY A 73 -6.50 8.60 -4.97
N SER A 74 -6.54 9.36 -3.87
CA SER A 74 -6.14 10.77 -3.80
C SER A 74 -4.70 10.99 -4.23
N LEU A 75 -3.80 10.05 -3.90
CA LEU A 75 -2.39 10.06 -4.31
C LEU A 75 -2.20 10.16 -5.84
N LEU A 76 -3.16 9.70 -6.62
CA LEU A 76 -3.07 9.67 -8.08
C LEU A 76 -3.38 11.01 -8.73
N LEU A 77 -4.07 11.93 -8.03
CA LEU A 77 -4.46 13.23 -8.57
C LEU A 77 -3.24 14.13 -8.83
N ASP A 78 -3.20 14.77 -9.99
CA ASP A 78 -2.28 15.86 -10.29
C ASP A 78 -2.82 17.19 -9.70
N SER A 79 -1.93 18.17 -9.51
CA SER A 79 -2.29 19.46 -8.91
C SER A 79 -3.34 20.21 -9.73
N THR A 80 -4.19 20.95 -9.04
CA THR A 80 -5.17 21.88 -9.63
C THR A 80 -5.06 23.24 -8.93
N PRO A 81 -5.72 24.31 -9.41
CA PRO A 81 -5.80 25.55 -8.64
C PRO A 81 -6.45 25.40 -7.25
N ALA A 82 -7.23 24.34 -7.03
CA ALA A 82 -7.95 24.11 -5.77
C ALA A 82 -7.14 23.34 -4.72
N PHE A 83 -6.16 22.52 -5.13
CA PHE A 83 -5.34 21.73 -4.21
C PHE A 83 -3.99 21.34 -4.82
N GLU A 84 -2.99 21.13 -3.95
CA GLU A 84 -1.69 20.61 -4.33
C GLU A 84 -1.67 19.07 -4.25
N THR A 85 -1.11 18.42 -5.28
CA THR A 85 -0.95 16.97 -5.33
C THR A 85 -0.13 16.42 -4.17
N GLU A 86 -0.54 15.26 -3.66
CA GLU A 86 0.23 14.48 -2.71
C GLU A 86 1.56 13.98 -3.27
N LYS A 87 1.72 13.92 -4.60
CA LYS A 87 2.98 13.53 -5.25
C LYS A 87 4.14 14.46 -4.85
N ASN A 88 3.85 15.68 -4.40
CA ASN A 88 4.81 16.66 -3.92
C ASN A 88 5.08 16.59 -2.40
N ALA A 89 4.38 15.73 -1.66
CA ALA A 89 4.67 15.52 -0.24
C ALA A 89 6.09 14.95 -0.07
N ARG A 90 6.75 15.25 1.04
CA ARG A 90 8.13 14.84 1.38
C ARG A 90 8.34 13.33 1.25
N GLY A 91 7.34 12.52 1.62
CA GLY A 91 7.39 11.06 1.50
C GLY A 91 7.24 10.53 0.07
N ASN A 92 6.76 11.37 -0.85
CA ASN A 92 6.36 11.01 -2.22
C ASN A 92 7.29 11.60 -3.29
N LEU A 93 7.67 12.87 -3.14
CA LEU A 93 8.44 13.61 -4.13
C LEU A 93 9.75 12.90 -4.46
N ASN A 94 9.99 12.66 -5.75
CA ASN A 94 11.16 11.92 -6.26
C ASN A 94 11.33 10.53 -5.60
N SER A 95 10.23 9.88 -5.20
CA SER A 95 10.26 8.65 -4.42
C SER A 95 9.21 7.63 -4.86
N VAL A 96 7.91 7.96 -4.80
CA VAL A 96 6.85 7.08 -5.34
C VAL A 96 6.89 7.10 -6.87
N ARG A 97 6.55 5.96 -7.49
CA ARG A 97 6.61 5.76 -8.95
C ARG A 97 5.62 4.68 -9.38
N GLY A 98 5.37 4.58 -10.70
CA GLY A 98 4.46 3.59 -11.27
C GLY A 98 3.09 4.15 -11.66
N PHE A 99 2.90 5.47 -11.61
CA PHE A 99 1.65 6.13 -12.01
C PHE A 99 1.25 5.79 -13.45
N GLU A 100 2.23 5.66 -14.35
CA GLU A 100 2.01 5.32 -15.76
C GLU A 100 1.49 3.89 -15.93
N VAL A 101 1.85 2.99 -15.02
CA VAL A 101 1.30 1.62 -15.00
C VAL A 101 -0.15 1.65 -14.52
N ILE A 102 -0.48 2.51 -13.55
CA ILE A 102 -1.88 2.73 -13.12
C ILE A 102 -2.72 3.28 -14.27
N ASP A 103 -2.19 4.23 -15.05
CA ASP A 103 -2.88 4.75 -16.24
C ASP A 103 -3.13 3.66 -17.29
N GLN A 104 -2.14 2.79 -17.54
CA GLN A 104 -2.28 1.65 -18.45
C GLN A 104 -3.32 0.64 -17.96
N ILE A 105 -3.31 0.34 -16.66
CA ILE A 105 -4.32 -0.53 -16.04
C ILE A 105 -5.71 0.10 -16.22
N LYS A 106 -5.86 1.39 -15.91
CA LYS A 106 -7.14 2.09 -16.02
C LYS A 106 -7.69 2.06 -17.45
N ALA A 107 -6.85 2.36 -18.43
CA ALA A 107 -7.22 2.30 -19.84
C ALA A 107 -7.65 0.89 -20.27
N GLU A 108 -6.88 -0.14 -19.90
CA GLU A 108 -7.20 -1.53 -20.25
C GLU A 108 -8.50 -2.01 -19.58
N VAL A 109 -8.69 -1.68 -18.30
CA VAL A 109 -9.89 -2.03 -17.55
C VAL A 109 -11.13 -1.37 -18.16
N ASP A 110 -11.07 -0.06 -18.41
CA ASP A 110 -12.20 0.66 -19.02
C ASP A 110 -12.51 0.11 -20.43
N ARG A 111 -11.48 -0.29 -21.19
CA ARG A 111 -11.63 -0.94 -22.50
C ARG A 111 -12.35 -2.28 -22.40
N VAL A 112 -11.94 -3.18 -21.50
CA VAL A 112 -12.58 -4.51 -21.37
C VAL A 112 -13.95 -4.44 -20.71
N CYS A 113 -14.21 -3.42 -19.90
CA CYS A 113 -15.52 -3.19 -19.29
C CYS A 113 -16.48 -2.38 -20.18
N GLY A 114 -15.99 -1.80 -21.29
CA GLY A 114 -16.74 -0.94 -22.20
C GLY A 114 -17.15 0.42 -21.63
N ARG A 115 -16.78 0.72 -20.38
CA ARG A 115 -17.08 1.96 -19.65
C ARG A 115 -16.29 2.05 -18.34
N PRO A 116 -16.11 3.25 -17.77
CA PRO A 116 -15.47 3.44 -16.47
C PRO A 116 -16.34 2.92 -15.32
N VAL A 117 -16.05 1.71 -14.83
CA VAL A 117 -16.78 1.08 -13.71
C VAL A 117 -15.88 0.69 -12.53
N VAL A 118 -14.58 0.57 -12.76
CA VAL A 118 -13.60 0.26 -11.71
C VAL A 118 -12.93 1.56 -11.27
N SER A 119 -12.93 1.82 -9.96
CA SER A 119 -12.28 3.00 -9.38
C SER A 119 -10.76 2.86 -9.42
N CYS A 120 -10.06 3.99 -9.42
CA CYS A 120 -8.61 3.98 -9.33
C CYS A 120 -8.12 3.51 -7.95
N ALA A 121 -8.90 3.78 -6.90
CA ALA A 121 -8.68 3.22 -5.56
C ALA A 121 -8.67 1.68 -5.54
N ASP A 122 -9.62 1.04 -6.22
CA ASP A 122 -9.63 -0.44 -6.33
C ASP A 122 -8.53 -0.96 -7.27
N ILE A 123 -8.17 -0.22 -8.32
CA ILE A 123 -7.01 -0.54 -9.15
C ILE A 123 -5.73 -0.59 -8.32
N LEU A 124 -5.48 0.40 -7.45
CA LEU A 124 -4.32 0.41 -6.55
C LEU A 124 -4.28 -0.82 -5.63
N ALA A 125 -5.42 -1.16 -5.01
CA ALA A 125 -5.52 -2.29 -4.10
C ALA A 125 -5.24 -3.63 -4.79
N VAL A 126 -5.78 -3.83 -5.98
CA VAL A 126 -5.56 -5.06 -6.78
C VAL A 126 -4.13 -5.10 -7.31
N ALA A 127 -3.61 -3.98 -7.82
CA ALA A 127 -2.25 -3.89 -8.35
C ALA A 127 -1.20 -4.19 -7.27
N ALA A 128 -1.41 -3.74 -6.04
CA ALA A 128 -0.55 -4.08 -4.91
C ALA A 128 -0.54 -5.60 -4.62
N ARG A 129 -1.71 -6.24 -4.62
CA ARG A 129 -1.80 -7.69 -4.42
C ARG A 129 -1.12 -8.47 -5.54
N ASP A 130 -1.46 -8.15 -6.79
CA ASP A 130 -0.90 -8.84 -7.96
C ASP A 130 0.62 -8.64 -8.05
N SER A 131 1.14 -7.49 -7.62
CA SER A 131 2.58 -7.23 -7.53
C SER A 131 3.29 -8.15 -6.53
N VAL A 132 2.71 -8.36 -5.35
CA VAL A 132 3.25 -9.27 -4.35
C VAL A 132 3.26 -10.71 -4.87
N VAL A 133 2.16 -11.15 -5.48
CA VAL A 133 2.05 -12.49 -6.07
C VAL A 133 3.06 -12.69 -7.22
N ALA A 134 3.20 -11.72 -8.12
CA ALA A 134 4.18 -11.78 -9.23
C ALA A 134 5.65 -11.82 -8.76
N LEU A 135 5.90 -11.44 -7.51
CA LEU A 135 7.20 -11.48 -6.85
C LEU A 135 7.33 -12.69 -5.89
N GLY A 136 6.41 -13.64 -5.94
CA GLY A 136 6.47 -14.92 -5.19
C GLY A 136 5.91 -14.86 -3.78
N GLY A 137 5.16 -13.80 -3.44
CA GLY A 137 4.51 -13.65 -2.14
C GLY A 137 3.10 -14.23 -2.09
N PRO A 138 2.39 -14.03 -0.96
CA PRO A 138 1.06 -14.57 -0.76
C PRO A 138 0.02 -13.83 -1.59
N THR A 139 -1.11 -14.51 -1.80
CA THR A 139 -2.32 -13.88 -2.31
C THR A 139 -3.29 -13.60 -1.17
N TRP A 140 -4.21 -12.65 -1.39
CA TRP A 140 -5.35 -12.42 -0.51
C TRP A 140 -6.56 -11.96 -1.32
N LYS A 141 -7.75 -12.12 -0.73
CA LYS A 141 -9.01 -11.64 -1.31
C LYS A 141 -9.15 -10.15 -1.05
N VAL A 142 -8.62 -9.33 -1.97
CA VAL A 142 -8.80 -7.87 -1.94
C VAL A 142 -10.30 -7.56 -1.83
N ARG A 143 -10.70 -6.76 -0.85
CA ARG A 143 -12.09 -6.27 -0.77
C ARG A 143 -12.24 -5.07 -1.70
N LEU A 144 -13.28 -5.02 -2.52
CA LEU A 144 -13.47 -4.06 -3.61
C LEU A 144 -14.80 -3.31 -3.43
N GLY A 145 -14.99 -2.23 -4.19
CA GLY A 145 -16.10 -1.30 -4.09
C GLY A 145 -15.72 0.07 -3.54
N ARG A 146 -14.41 0.40 -3.52
CA ARG A 146 -13.94 1.74 -3.15
C ARG A 146 -14.30 2.74 -4.24
N ARG A 147 -14.44 3.99 -3.86
CA ARG A 147 -14.64 5.11 -4.77
C ARG A 147 -13.49 6.11 -4.66
N ASP A 148 -13.33 6.88 -5.72
CA ASP A 148 -12.26 7.83 -5.88
C ASP A 148 -12.59 9.16 -5.20
N SER A 149 -11.61 9.77 -4.55
CA SER A 149 -11.71 11.13 -4.04
C SER A 149 -11.83 12.16 -5.17
N THR A 150 -12.25 13.37 -4.80
CA THR A 150 -12.28 14.55 -5.68
C THR A 150 -11.16 15.54 -5.34
N THR A 151 -10.42 15.29 -4.26
CA THR A 151 -9.36 16.16 -3.74
C THR A 151 -8.17 15.32 -3.26
N ALA A 152 -7.01 15.98 -3.12
CA ALA A 152 -5.81 15.43 -2.53
C ALA A 152 -5.28 16.40 -1.45
N SER A 153 -4.45 15.92 -0.53
CA SER A 153 -3.89 16.76 0.53
C SER A 153 -2.41 16.49 0.79
N ARG A 154 -1.54 17.29 0.16
CA ARG A 154 -0.10 17.29 0.45
C ARG A 154 0.19 17.47 1.94
N ALA A 155 -0.47 18.42 2.60
CA ALA A 155 -0.23 18.71 4.01
C ALA A 155 -0.58 17.51 4.90
N LEU A 156 -1.68 16.80 4.59
CA LEU A 156 -2.01 15.58 5.30
C LEU A 156 -0.94 14.51 5.06
N ALA A 157 -0.56 14.28 3.79
CA ALA A 157 0.50 13.32 3.43
C ALA A 157 1.82 13.60 4.17
N ASP A 158 2.23 14.87 4.28
CA ASP A 158 3.44 15.27 5.01
C ASP A 158 3.38 14.96 6.51
N SER A 159 2.18 14.97 7.09
CA SER A 159 1.97 14.74 8.53
C SER A 159 1.76 13.27 8.91
N VAL A 160 1.12 12.47 8.06
CA VAL A 160 0.67 11.11 8.43
C VAL A 160 1.54 9.99 7.87
N LEU A 161 2.30 10.24 6.80
CA LEU A 161 3.21 9.22 6.26
C LEU A 161 4.39 9.01 7.21
N PRO A 162 4.68 7.75 7.63
CA PRO A 162 5.78 7.50 8.54
C PRO A 162 7.14 7.83 7.90
N SER A 163 8.04 8.39 8.71
CA SER A 163 9.42 8.68 8.29
C SER A 163 10.32 7.47 8.48
N ALA A 164 11.28 7.28 7.58
CA ALA A 164 12.33 6.26 7.69
C ALA A 164 13.16 6.37 8.99
N SER A 165 13.14 7.53 9.66
CA SER A 165 13.88 7.83 10.88
C SER A 165 13.08 7.63 12.18
N MET A 166 11.80 7.26 12.11
CA MET A 166 10.98 7.05 13.32
C MET A 166 11.51 5.90 14.17
N ASP A 167 11.40 6.03 15.49
CA ASP A 167 11.63 4.96 16.44
C ASP A 167 10.39 4.08 16.63
N LEU A 168 10.50 3.02 17.43
CA LEU A 168 9.42 2.06 17.58
C LEU A 168 8.14 2.66 18.19
N PRO A 169 8.19 3.45 19.28
CA PRO A 169 6.99 4.12 19.80
C PRO A 169 6.30 5.00 18.76
N ALA A 170 7.04 5.83 18.03
CA ALA A 170 6.47 6.69 16.99
C ALA A 170 5.84 5.88 15.84
N LEU A 171 6.45 4.76 15.43
CA LEU A 171 5.87 3.86 14.43
C LEU A 171 4.57 3.20 14.92
N ILE A 172 4.54 2.75 16.19
CA ILE A 172 3.35 2.15 16.80
C ILE A 172 2.21 3.17 16.82
N ASP A 173 2.47 4.40 17.28
CA ASP A 173 1.46 5.45 17.33
C ASP A 173 0.98 5.87 15.93
N ASN A 174 1.90 5.98 14.96
CA ASN A 174 1.56 6.30 13.58
C ASN A 174 0.60 5.25 12.97
N PHE A 175 0.88 3.96 13.12
CA PHE A 175 0.02 2.89 12.63
C PHE A 175 -1.30 2.81 13.41
N LYS A 176 -1.26 3.01 14.74
CA LYS A 176 -2.46 3.05 15.59
C LYS A 176 -3.42 4.15 15.16
N ASN A 177 -2.91 5.32 14.75
CA ASN A 177 -3.73 6.42 14.22
C ASN A 177 -4.47 6.06 12.91
N GLN A 178 -4.02 5.01 12.22
CA GLN A 178 -4.68 4.44 11.05
C GLN A 178 -5.56 3.22 11.39
N GLY A 179 -5.71 2.88 12.67
CA GLY A 179 -6.43 1.69 13.13
C GLY A 179 -5.68 0.38 12.94
N LEU A 180 -4.35 0.44 12.74
CA LEU A 180 -3.48 -0.72 12.58
C LEU A 180 -2.69 -0.96 13.87
N ASN A 181 -2.63 -2.21 14.33
CA ASN A 181 -1.95 -2.55 15.58
C ASN A 181 -0.46 -2.87 15.37
N GLN A 182 0.26 -3.17 16.45
CA GLN A 182 1.69 -3.49 16.40
C GLN A 182 2.01 -4.72 15.51
N ARG A 183 1.14 -5.73 15.45
CA ARG A 183 1.33 -6.86 14.54
C ARG A 183 1.18 -6.44 13.08
N ASP A 184 0.23 -5.54 12.80
CA ASP A 184 0.05 -4.95 11.47
C ASP A 184 1.27 -4.11 11.06
N LEU A 185 1.84 -3.32 11.98
CA LEU A 185 3.11 -2.62 11.77
C LEU A 185 4.22 -3.58 11.33
N VAL A 186 4.52 -4.61 12.13
CA VAL A 186 5.63 -5.54 11.83
C VAL A 186 5.38 -6.31 10.53
N ALA A 187 4.15 -6.75 10.30
CA ALA A 187 3.80 -7.47 9.07
C ALA A 187 3.96 -6.56 7.84
N LEU A 188 3.38 -5.35 7.85
CA LEU A 188 3.42 -4.43 6.71
C LEU A 188 4.83 -3.88 6.45
N SER A 189 5.67 -3.70 7.48
CA SER A 189 7.10 -3.41 7.30
C SER A 189 7.83 -4.51 6.52
N GLY A 190 7.32 -5.75 6.55
CA GLY A 190 7.79 -6.84 5.69
C GLY A 190 7.67 -6.55 4.18
N GLY A 191 6.90 -5.53 3.77
CA GLY A 191 6.91 -5.05 2.38
C GLY A 191 8.29 -4.57 1.91
N HIS A 192 9.18 -4.18 2.83
CA HIS A 192 10.59 -3.89 2.56
C HIS A 192 11.44 -5.13 2.24
N THR A 193 10.86 -6.34 2.14
CA THR A 193 11.56 -7.43 1.42
C THR A 193 11.70 -7.13 -0.08
N LEU A 194 10.91 -6.19 -0.60
CA LEU A 194 10.95 -5.76 -1.98
C LEU A 194 11.55 -4.36 -2.14
N GLY A 195 12.12 -4.11 -3.31
CA GLY A 195 12.49 -2.77 -3.75
C GLY A 195 13.79 -2.26 -3.16
N VAL A 196 13.95 -0.93 -3.23
CA VAL A 196 15.19 -0.24 -2.92
C VAL A 196 14.89 1.13 -2.31
N SER A 197 15.85 1.67 -1.57
CA SER A 197 15.81 3.02 -1.00
C SER A 197 16.94 3.88 -1.57
N GLN A 198 16.74 5.20 -1.56
CA GLN A 198 17.77 6.16 -1.95
C GLN A 198 18.73 6.42 -0.78
N CYS A 199 20.00 6.63 -1.09
CA CYS A 199 21.09 6.85 -0.13
C CYS A 199 20.75 7.90 0.93
N PHE A 200 20.15 9.03 0.54
CA PHE A 200 19.84 10.08 1.51
C PHE A 200 18.89 9.65 2.63
N ILE A 201 18.05 8.64 2.39
CA ILE A 201 17.08 8.11 3.36
C ILE A 201 17.80 7.33 4.48
N PHE A 202 18.81 6.53 4.14
CA PHE A 202 19.51 5.66 5.10
C PHE A 202 20.90 6.14 5.50
N ARG A 203 21.42 7.21 4.88
CA ARG A 203 22.76 7.75 5.12
C ARG A 203 23.06 7.96 6.59
N ASN A 204 22.15 8.61 7.32
CA ASN A 204 22.36 8.88 8.75
C ASN A 204 22.58 7.58 9.54
N ARG A 205 21.79 6.55 9.27
CA ARG A 205 21.90 5.26 9.95
C ARG A 205 23.25 4.60 9.68
N ILE A 206 23.62 4.45 8.41
CA ILE A 206 24.85 3.72 8.06
C ILE A 206 26.11 4.39 8.58
N TYR A 207 26.09 5.69 8.90
CA TYR A 207 27.25 6.42 9.42
C TYR A 207 27.25 6.61 10.94
N ASN A 208 26.07 6.73 11.57
CA ASN A 208 25.97 7.21 12.96
C ASN A 208 25.25 6.24 13.90
N ALA A 209 24.57 5.21 13.41
CA ALA A 209 23.89 4.25 14.29
C ALA A 209 24.86 3.27 14.94
N THR A 210 24.55 2.86 16.17
CA THR A 210 25.31 1.86 16.93
C THR A 210 24.72 0.46 16.83
N ASN A 211 23.44 0.34 16.51
CA ASN A 211 22.70 -0.92 16.31
C ASN A 211 22.71 -1.36 14.84
N ILE A 212 23.89 -1.40 14.23
CA ILE A 212 24.09 -1.83 12.84
C ILE A 212 25.30 -2.74 12.75
N ASP A 213 25.18 -3.84 12.01
CA ASP A 213 26.30 -4.71 11.69
C ASP A 213 27.42 -3.90 10.99
N PRO A 214 28.65 -3.83 11.54
CA PRO A 214 29.72 -3.00 10.99
C PRO A 214 30.10 -3.37 9.55
N ALA A 215 30.02 -4.67 9.20
CA ALA A 215 30.30 -5.13 7.85
C ALA A 215 29.24 -4.63 6.86
N PHE A 216 27.96 -4.76 7.21
CA PHE A 216 26.85 -4.20 6.42
C PHE A 216 26.93 -2.66 6.30
N ALA A 217 27.26 -1.96 7.39
CA ALA A 217 27.48 -0.52 7.35
C ALA A 217 28.57 -0.14 6.34
N LYS A 218 29.73 -0.83 6.39
CA LYS A 218 30.83 -0.64 5.43
C LYS A 218 30.40 -0.92 3.99
N GLU A 219 29.66 -1.99 3.77
CA GLU A 219 29.10 -2.35 2.46
C GLU A 219 28.20 -1.24 1.90
N ARG A 220 27.26 -0.72 2.69
CA ARG A 220 26.35 0.34 2.25
C ARG A 220 27.07 1.68 2.02
N ARG A 221 28.12 1.98 2.80
CA ARG A 221 28.94 3.20 2.61
C ARG A 221 29.71 3.21 1.29
N ALA A 222 29.99 2.04 0.69
CA ALA A 222 30.68 1.96 -0.59
C ALA A 222 29.91 2.63 -1.73
N THR A 223 28.57 2.62 -1.68
CA THR A 223 27.70 3.24 -2.69
C THR A 223 26.91 4.44 -2.16
N CYS A 224 27.04 4.77 -0.88
CA CYS A 224 26.37 5.90 -0.24
C CYS A 224 27.38 6.76 0.55
N PRO A 225 28.05 7.73 -0.11
CA PRO A 225 29.03 8.61 0.55
C PRO A 225 28.41 9.51 1.63
N ARG A 226 29.25 10.05 2.52
CA ARG A 226 28.83 11.02 3.57
C ARG A 226 28.20 12.27 2.97
N THR A 227 28.65 12.71 1.80
CA THR A 227 28.17 13.88 1.07
C THR A 227 27.98 13.51 -0.41
N GLY A 228 26.90 13.99 -1.03
CA GLY A 228 26.57 13.63 -2.42
C GLY A 228 25.99 12.22 -2.58
N GLY A 229 25.73 11.81 -3.83
CA GLY A 229 25.19 10.49 -4.15
C GLY A 229 23.78 10.23 -3.60
N ASN A 230 22.98 11.27 -3.34
CA ASN A 230 21.66 11.16 -2.69
C ASN A 230 20.74 10.13 -3.35
N THR A 231 20.76 10.07 -4.69
CA THR A 231 19.88 9.23 -5.50
C THR A 231 20.40 7.80 -5.69
N ASN A 232 21.61 7.49 -5.21
CA ASN A 232 22.17 6.15 -5.30
C ASN A 232 21.24 5.17 -4.58
N LEU A 233 20.93 4.06 -5.24
CA LEU A 233 19.95 3.10 -4.75
C LEU A 233 20.64 1.95 -4.02
N ALA A 234 20.06 1.54 -2.91
CA ALA A 234 20.42 0.32 -2.21
C ALA A 234 19.17 -0.51 -1.95
N PRO A 235 19.21 -1.83 -2.19
CA PRO A 235 18.08 -2.69 -1.88
C PRO A 235 17.83 -2.80 -0.38
N PHE A 236 16.56 -2.93 0.01
CA PHE A 236 16.16 -3.09 1.41
C PHE A 236 16.62 -4.44 1.98
N ASP A 237 16.64 -5.49 1.15
CA ASP A 237 17.26 -6.78 1.44
C ASP A 237 18.04 -7.34 0.21
N PRO A 238 18.85 -8.40 0.33
CA PRO A 238 19.60 -8.98 -0.80
C PRO A 238 18.76 -9.60 -1.92
N THR A 239 17.44 -9.71 -1.75
CA THR A 239 16.49 -10.33 -2.68
C THR A 239 15.39 -9.34 -3.11
N PRO A 240 15.72 -8.13 -3.63
CA PRO A 240 14.79 -7.00 -3.78
C PRO A 240 13.62 -7.23 -4.75
N ALA A 241 13.58 -8.36 -5.43
CA ALA A 241 12.57 -8.77 -6.39
C ALA A 241 11.94 -10.13 -6.03
N LYS A 242 12.01 -10.54 -4.76
CA LYS A 242 11.40 -11.76 -4.25
C LYS A 242 10.76 -11.46 -2.89
N PHE A 243 9.48 -11.77 -2.77
CA PHE A 243 8.74 -11.53 -1.54
C PHE A 243 8.97 -12.70 -0.56
N ASP A 244 9.87 -12.53 0.40
CA ASP A 244 10.18 -13.59 1.36
C ASP A 244 10.56 -13.09 2.77
N THR A 245 11.14 -13.96 3.60
CA THR A 245 11.47 -13.70 5.01
C THR A 245 12.82 -13.01 5.20
N THR A 246 13.56 -12.72 4.12
CA THR A 246 14.95 -12.22 4.18
C THR A 246 15.02 -10.86 4.87
N TYR A 247 14.03 -10.00 4.69
CA TYR A 247 13.86 -8.76 5.45
C TYR A 247 14.01 -9.00 6.97
N PHE A 248 13.20 -9.88 7.55
CA PHE A 248 13.23 -10.16 8.99
C PHE A 248 14.52 -10.87 9.44
N LYS A 249 15.08 -11.77 8.60
CA LYS A 249 16.39 -12.39 8.84
C LYS A 249 17.50 -11.34 8.96
N ASN A 250 17.43 -10.26 8.18
CA ASN A 250 18.38 -9.17 8.24
C ASN A 250 18.20 -8.33 9.51
N LEU A 251 16.97 -8.06 9.94
CA LEU A 251 16.74 -7.34 11.20
C LEU A 251 17.38 -8.05 12.40
N VAL A 252 17.23 -9.37 12.48
CA VAL A 252 17.86 -10.20 13.53
C VAL A 252 19.39 -10.11 13.52
N LYS A 253 19.98 -9.83 12.36
CA LYS A 253 21.43 -9.66 12.17
C LYS A 253 21.89 -8.19 12.23
N GLN A 254 21.03 -7.26 12.68
CA GLN A 254 21.28 -5.81 12.68
C GLN A 254 21.55 -5.21 11.28
N ARG A 255 21.00 -5.84 10.24
CA ARG A 255 21.13 -5.48 8.82
C ARG A 255 19.86 -4.87 8.23
N GLY A 256 18.95 -4.33 9.04
CA GLY A 256 17.87 -3.48 8.51
C GLY A 256 18.46 -2.27 7.80
N LEU A 257 17.89 -1.82 6.68
CA LEU A 257 18.47 -0.70 5.93
C LEU A 257 18.15 0.64 6.61
N LEU A 258 16.88 0.84 6.98
CA LEU A 258 16.38 2.07 7.58
C LEU A 258 16.49 2.05 9.12
N THR A 259 16.41 3.21 9.74
CA THR A 259 16.28 3.32 11.21
C THR A 259 14.97 2.69 11.68
N SER A 260 13.88 3.02 11.00
CA SER A 260 12.56 2.43 11.22
C SER A 260 12.53 0.91 11.06
N ASP A 261 13.30 0.34 10.12
CA ASP A 261 13.43 -1.12 9.99
C ASP A 261 14.06 -1.72 11.23
N GLN A 262 15.23 -1.21 11.63
CA GLN A 262 15.96 -1.77 12.75
C GLN A 262 15.27 -1.49 14.10
N ALA A 263 14.43 -0.46 14.19
CA ALA A 263 13.63 -0.18 15.38
C ALA A 263 12.67 -1.34 15.73
N LEU A 264 12.27 -2.16 14.74
CA LEU A 264 11.42 -3.34 14.98
C LEU A 264 12.16 -4.48 15.69
N PHE A 265 13.50 -4.48 15.69
CA PHE A 265 14.33 -5.49 16.35
C PHE A 265 15.50 -4.83 17.08
N ASN A 266 15.24 -4.37 18.30
CA ASN A 266 16.21 -3.60 19.08
C ASN A 266 15.98 -3.76 20.60
N GLY A 267 15.57 -4.96 21.05
CA GLY A 267 15.24 -5.23 22.45
C GLY A 267 13.83 -4.77 22.85
N GLY A 268 12.93 -4.62 21.88
CA GLY A 268 11.59 -4.04 22.08
C GLY A 268 10.45 -5.05 22.07
N SER A 269 9.22 -4.53 22.14
CA SER A 269 7.99 -5.33 22.16
C SER A 269 7.73 -6.10 20.86
N THR A 270 8.37 -5.73 19.75
CA THR A 270 8.23 -6.34 18.42
C THR A 270 9.21 -7.49 18.16
N ASP A 271 10.26 -7.65 18.96
CA ASP A 271 11.37 -8.58 18.71
C ASP A 271 10.91 -10.03 18.54
N LYS A 272 9.96 -10.48 19.38
CA LYS A 272 9.40 -11.84 19.31
C LYS A 272 8.73 -12.10 17.96
N LEU A 273 7.99 -11.11 17.44
CA LEU A 273 7.28 -11.26 16.17
C LEU A 273 8.24 -11.25 14.98
N VAL A 274 9.27 -10.39 15.01
CA VAL A 274 10.34 -10.39 14.01
C VAL A 274 11.08 -11.74 13.96
N LYS A 275 11.36 -12.36 15.11
CA LYS A 275 11.97 -13.71 15.17
C LYS A 275 11.07 -14.80 14.58
N ILE A 276 9.76 -14.69 14.77
CA ILE A 276 8.80 -15.63 14.15
C ILE A 276 8.85 -15.49 12.64
N TYR A 277 8.69 -14.27 12.11
CA TYR A 277 8.67 -14.05 10.67
C TYR A 277 10.01 -14.33 9.99
N SER A 278 11.14 -14.22 10.69
CA SER A 278 12.47 -14.53 10.13
C SER A 278 12.69 -16.02 9.84
N SER A 279 11.89 -16.90 10.46
CA SER A 279 12.03 -18.36 10.34
C SER A 279 10.79 -19.06 9.79
N ASN A 280 9.63 -18.39 9.82
CA ASN A 280 8.35 -18.96 9.41
C ASN A 280 7.70 -18.10 8.30
N PRO A 281 7.86 -18.48 7.01
CA PRO A 281 7.25 -17.75 5.90
C PRO A 281 5.72 -17.75 5.95
N ASP A 282 5.09 -18.86 6.37
CA ASP A 282 3.63 -18.96 6.42
C ASP A 282 3.02 -18.01 7.45
N ALA A 283 3.65 -17.89 8.63
CA ALA A 283 3.23 -16.93 9.65
C ALA A 283 3.34 -15.47 9.17
N PHE A 284 4.43 -15.14 8.47
CA PHE A 284 4.59 -13.82 7.87
C PHE A 284 3.53 -13.57 6.80
N TRP A 285 3.34 -14.52 5.88
CA TRP A 285 2.43 -14.38 4.75
C TRP A 285 0.97 -14.26 5.17
N ASP A 286 0.53 -15.04 6.16
CA ASP A 286 -0.83 -14.97 6.71
C ASP A 286 -1.10 -13.61 7.37
N ASP A 287 -0.18 -13.14 8.23
CA ASP A 287 -0.33 -11.84 8.88
C ASP A 287 -0.19 -10.69 7.86
N PHE A 288 0.71 -10.78 6.87
CA PHE A 288 0.82 -9.77 5.79
C PHE A 288 -0.49 -9.66 4.98
N ALA A 289 -1.07 -10.79 4.57
CA ALA A 289 -2.35 -10.82 3.86
C ALA A 289 -3.48 -10.17 4.69
N LYS A 290 -3.57 -10.49 5.98
CA LYS A 290 -4.55 -9.90 6.90
C LYS A 290 -4.34 -8.40 7.08
N SER A 291 -3.10 -7.96 7.27
CA SER A 291 -2.78 -6.55 7.46
C SER A 291 -2.97 -5.73 6.19
N MET A 292 -2.69 -6.29 5.00
CA MET A 292 -3.01 -5.66 3.72
C MET A 292 -4.52 -5.48 3.53
N ILE A 293 -5.35 -6.46 3.95
CA ILE A 293 -6.81 -6.31 3.94
C ILE A 293 -7.25 -5.21 4.90
N LYS A 294 -6.70 -5.14 6.12
CA LYS A 294 -7.04 -4.09 7.09
C LYS A 294 -6.66 -2.71 6.57
N MET A 295 -5.43 -2.56 6.08
CA MET A 295 -4.93 -1.32 5.49
C MET A 295 -5.81 -0.89 4.32
N GLY A 296 -6.15 -1.82 3.43
CA GLY A 296 -7.06 -1.57 2.31
C GLY A 296 -8.45 -1.09 2.72
N ASN A 297 -8.90 -1.30 3.97
CA ASN A 297 -10.23 -0.89 4.43
C ASN A 297 -10.22 0.44 5.19
N ILE A 298 -9.08 1.14 5.28
CA ILE A 298 -8.99 2.44 5.97
C ILE A 298 -9.85 3.47 5.23
N LYS A 299 -10.82 4.05 5.95
CA LYS A 299 -11.65 5.21 5.57
C LYS A 299 -12.14 5.20 4.12
N SER A 300 -12.52 4.02 3.61
CA SER A 300 -12.89 3.86 2.19
C SER A 300 -14.19 4.59 1.85
N LEU A 301 -14.17 5.37 0.76
CA LEU A 301 -15.38 5.95 0.17
C LEU A 301 -16.21 4.86 -0.50
N THR A 302 -17.51 4.78 -0.20
CA THR A 302 -18.41 3.75 -0.74
C THR A 302 -19.78 4.33 -1.11
N GLY A 303 -20.61 3.56 -1.82
CA GLY A 303 -21.95 3.97 -2.21
C GLY A 303 -21.94 5.24 -3.09
N ASN A 304 -22.48 6.34 -2.58
CA ASN A 304 -22.55 7.63 -3.29
C ASN A 304 -21.41 8.60 -2.90
N GLN A 305 -20.46 8.19 -2.06
CA GLN A 305 -19.32 9.04 -1.65
C GLN A 305 -18.23 9.01 -2.72
N GLY A 306 -17.72 10.17 -3.14
CA GLY A 306 -16.70 10.25 -4.20
C GLY A 306 -17.24 9.85 -5.58
N GLN A 307 -16.36 9.42 -6.48
CA GLN A 307 -16.67 9.15 -7.89
C GLN A 307 -16.02 7.86 -8.41
N ILE A 308 -16.31 7.49 -9.66
CA ILE A 308 -15.49 6.55 -10.43
C ILE A 308 -14.78 7.38 -11.49
N ARG A 309 -13.49 7.63 -11.30
CA ARG A 309 -12.72 8.46 -12.25
C ARG A 309 -12.59 7.78 -13.60
N VAL A 310 -12.66 8.56 -14.68
CA VAL A 310 -12.32 8.11 -16.04
C VAL A 310 -10.80 8.16 -16.27
N ASN A 311 -10.14 9.15 -15.66
CA ASN A 311 -8.69 9.28 -15.66
C ASN A 311 -8.22 9.43 -14.21
N CYS A 312 -7.34 8.54 -13.75
CA CYS A 312 -6.90 8.53 -12.35
C CYS A 312 -6.16 9.81 -11.93
N ARG A 313 -5.68 10.61 -12.87
CA ARG A 313 -4.92 11.83 -12.58
C ARG A 313 -5.77 13.06 -12.29
N ARG A 314 -7.09 13.01 -12.48
CA ARG A 314 -7.97 14.16 -12.25
C ARG A 314 -9.36 13.73 -11.79
N ALA A 315 -10.07 14.63 -11.10
CA ALA A 315 -11.51 14.47 -10.92
C ALA A 315 -12.24 14.50 -12.28
N ASN A 316 -13.43 13.89 -12.37
CA ASN A 316 -14.23 13.89 -13.59
C ASN A 316 -14.74 15.29 -13.94
#